data_AF-A0A366G8F3-F1
#
_entry.id   AF-A0A366G8F3-F1
#
_cell.length_a   1.000
_cell.length_b   1.000
_cell.length_c   1.000
_cell.angle_alpha   90.00
_cell.angle_beta   90.00
_cell.angle_gamma   90.00
#
_symmetry.space_group_name_H-M   'P 1'
#
loop_
_entity.id
_entity.type
_entity.pdbx_description
1 polymer ?
#
loop_
_entity_poly.entity_id
_entity_poly.type
_entity_poly.pdbx_seq_one_letter_code
_entity_poly.pdbx_strand_id
1 'polypeptide(L)' 'MISPGEYEFGTTKKETMTVISGALTVLLPGMEEWMTYGAGESFDVAGQASFKAKADIDTAYLCTYQ' A
#
# COMPACT_ATOMS: atom_id res chain seq x y z
N MET A 1 -6.28 1.96 9.74
CA MET A 1 -6.81 3.10 8.96
C MET A 1 -5.68 4.08 8.73
N ILE A 2 -5.52 4.53 7.49
CA ILE A 2 -4.53 5.52 7.05
C ILE A 2 -5.29 6.82 6.82
N SER A 3 -4.85 7.90 7.47
CA SER A 3 -5.40 9.23 7.25
C SER A 3 -4.82 9.85 5.97
N PRO A 4 -5.44 10.89 5.41
CA PRO A 4 -4.91 11.59 4.23
C PRO A 4 -3.48 12.07 4.46
N GLY A 5 -2.56 11.68 3.59
CA GLY A 5 -1.14 11.97 3.73
C GLY A 5 -0.24 11.04 2.93
N GLU A 6 1.06 11.31 2.99
CA GLU A 6 2.11 10.49 2.40
C GLU A 6 2.86 9.74 3.49
N TYR A 7 3.06 8.44 3.26
CA TYR A 7 3.63 7.48 4.19
C TYR A 7 4.66 6.63 3.47
N GLU A 8 5.67 6.19 4.20
CA GLU A 8 6.67 5.24 3.71
C GLU A 8 6.62 3.98 4.56
N PHE A 9 6.40 2.85 3.91
CA PHE A 9 6.27 1.54 4.54
C PHE A 9 7.48 0.69 4.18
N GLY A 10 8.08 0.05 5.19
CA GLY A 10 9.14 -0.93 5.02
C GLY A 10 8.61 -2.32 5.35
N THR A 11 8.80 -3.26 4.44
CA THR A 11 8.41 -4.66 4.62
C THR A 11 9.64 -5.50 4.95
N THR A 12 9.51 -6.40 5.92
CA THR A 12 10.59 -7.34 6.27
C THR A 12 10.36 -8.70 5.62
N LYS A 13 9.10 -9.04 5.36
CA LYS A 13 8.64 -10.27 4.73
C LYS A 13 7.70 -9.93 3.58
N LYS A 14 7.40 -10.92 2.75
CA LYS A 14 6.40 -10.73 1.69
C LYS A 14 5.04 -10.44 2.34
N GLU A 15 4.46 -9.30 2.00
CA GLU A 15 3.20 -8.82 2.56
C GLU A 15 2.22 -8.57 1.41
N THR A 16 0.98 -9.02 1.58
CA THR A 16 -0.11 -8.69 0.65
C THR A 16 -0.98 -7.63 1.31
N MET A 17 -1.04 -6.45 0.70
CA MET A 17 -1.90 -5.36 1.13
C MET A 17 -3.19 -5.38 0.35
N THR A 18 -4.32 -5.41 1.04
CA THR A 18 -5.66 -5.31 0.45
C THR A 18 -6.32 -4.03 0.92
N VAL A 19 -6.79 -3.20 -0.01
CA VAL A 19 -7.54 -1.99 0.31
C VAL A 19 -8.99 -2.41 0.60
N ILE A 20 -9.45 -2.17 1.82
CA ILE A 20 -10.80 -2.53 2.26
C ILE A 20 -11.81 -1.43 1.92
N SER A 21 -11.40 -0.16 2.06
CA SER A 21 -12.24 1.00 1.79
C SER A 21 -11.38 2.23 1.52
N GLY A 22 -11.82 3.10 0.61
CA GLY A 22 -11.08 4.29 0.20
C GLY A 22 -10.20 4.04 -1.03
N ALA A 23 -9.08 4.74 -1.11
CA ALA A 23 -8.12 4.62 -2.20
C ALA A 23 -6.70 4.85 -1.70
N LEU A 24 -5.78 3.95 -2.06
CA LEU A 24 -4.38 4.01 -1.69
C LEU A 24 -3.52 4.08 -2.95
N THR A 25 -2.76 5.16 -3.09
CA THR A 25 -1.80 5.31 -4.18
C THR A 25 -0.43 4.89 -3.70
N VAL A 26 0.15 3.84 -4.26
CA VAL A 26 1.45 3.31 -3.84
C VAL A 26 2.48 3.34 -4.95
N LEU A 27 3.74 3.54 -4.56
CA LEU A 27 4.91 3.45 -5.43
C LEU A 27 5.75 2.27 -4.96
N LEU A 28 5.67 1.16 -5.69
CA LEU A 28 6.40 -0.05 -5.38
C LEU A 28 7.90 0.11 -5.72
N PRO A 29 8.78 -0.59 -5.00
CA PRO A 29 10.21 -0.59 -5.26
C PRO A 29 10.48 -1.14 -6.67
N GLY A 30 11.17 -0.36 -7.50
CA GLY A 30 11.45 -0.70 -8.89
C GLY A 30 10.39 -0.24 -9.89
N MET A 31 9.27 0.32 -9.43
CA MET A 31 8.33 1.08 -10.26
C MET A 31 8.70 2.56 -10.20
N GLU A 32 8.59 3.26 -11.33
CA GLU A 32 8.73 4.73 -11.40
C GLU A 32 7.37 5.43 -11.36
N GLU A 33 6.28 4.69 -11.54
CA GLU A 33 4.92 5.20 -11.60
C GLU A 33 4.12 4.84 -10.35
N TRP A 34 3.33 5.82 -9.89
CA TRP A 34 2.39 5.63 -8.79
C TRP A 34 1.16 4.86 -9.27
N MET A 35 0.79 3.81 -8.55
CA MET A 35 -0.40 3.01 -8.83
C MET A 35 -1.46 3.23 -7.76
N THR A 36 -2.67 3.57 -8.17
CA THR A 36 -3.80 3.73 -7.26
C THR A 36 -4.60 2.44 -7.16
N TYR A 37 -4.77 1.96 -5.93
CA TYR A 37 -5.57 0.80 -5.58
C TYR A 37 -6.81 1.26 -4.80
N GLY A 38 -7.99 0.98 -5.34
CA GLY A 38 -9.27 1.25 -4.71
C GLY A 38 -9.74 0.12 -3.79
N ALA A 39 -10.88 0.33 -3.13
CA ALA A 39 -11.52 -0.68 -2.30
C ALA A 39 -11.77 -2.00 -3.06
N GLY A 40 -11.33 -3.11 -2.47
CA GLY A 40 -11.39 -4.46 -3.05
C GLY A 40 -10.14 -4.87 -3.81
N GLU A 41 -9.23 -3.95 -4.10
CA GLU A 41 -7.97 -4.26 -4.78
C GLU A 41 -6.87 -4.62 -3.79
N SER A 42 -5.93 -5.45 -4.26
CA SER A 42 -4.79 -5.92 -3.46
C SER A 42 -3.51 -5.94 -4.27
N PHE A 43 -2.38 -5.71 -3.60
CA PHE A 43 -1.05 -5.79 -4.18
C PHE A 43 -0.08 -6.51 -3.25
N ASP A 44 0.87 -7.23 -3.87
CA ASP A 44 1.95 -7.89 -3.17
C ASP A 44 3.18 -6.98 -3.10
N VAL A 45 3.77 -6.92 -1.92
CA VAL A 45 5.05 -6.25 -1.68
C VAL A 45 6.09 -7.32 -1.36
N ALA A 46 7.20 -7.28 -2.10
CA ALA A 46 8.34 -8.16 -1.84
C ALA A 46 8.94 -7.83 -0.46
N GLY A 47 9.31 -8.85 0.30
CA GLY A 47 9.98 -8.65 1.59
C GLY A 47 11.36 -8.00 1.46
N GLN A 48 11.79 -7.33 2.52
CA GLN A 48 13.01 -6.51 2.55
C GLN A 48 12.98 -5.36 1.53
N ALA A 49 11.80 -4.79 1.31
CA ALA A 49 11.63 -3.68 0.39
C ALA A 49 10.81 -2.57 1.03
N SER A 50 11.07 -1.32 0.61
CA SER A 50 10.29 -0.16 1.00
C SER A 50 9.43 0.32 -0.15
N PHE A 51 8.23 0.80 0.17
CA PHE A 51 7.32 1.40 -0.79
C PHE A 51 6.70 2.66 -0.19
N LYS A 52 6.36 3.62 -1.05
CA LYS A 52 5.64 4.82 -0.63
C LYS A 52 4.16 4.59 -0.83
N ALA A 53 3.35 5.13 0.06
CA ALA A 53 1.90 5.08 -0.02
C ALA A 53 1.34 6.47 0.27
N LYS A 54 0.32 6.85 -0.47
CA LYS A 54 -0.36 8.12 -0.37
C LYS A 54 -1.86 7.85 -0.30
N ALA A 55 -2.49 8.38 0.73
CA ALA A 55 -3.93 8.37 0.89
C ALA A 55 -4.46 9.79 0.67
N ASP A 56 -5.49 9.94 -0.16
CA ASP A 56 -6.18 11.23 -0.36
C ASP A 56 -7.35 11.37 0.62
N ILE A 57 -7.92 10.24 1.05
CA ILE A 57 -9.03 10.12 1.99
C ILE A 57 -8.72 9.05 3.04
N ASP A 58 -9.47 9.03 4.15
CA ASP A 58 -9.38 7.96 5.14
C ASP A 58 -9.55 6.59 4.49
N THR A 59 -8.48 5.80 4.53
CA THR A 59 -8.37 4.54 3.81
C THR A 59 -8.16 3.39 4.78
N ALA A 60 -9.01 2.38 4.69
CA ALA A 60 -8.87 1.14 5.43
C ALA A 60 -8.14 0.12 4.56
N TYR A 61 -7.10 -0.49 5.13
CA TYR A 61 -6.34 -1.56 4.48
C TYR A 61 -6.18 -2.74 5.45
N LEU A 62 -5.99 -3.92 4.88
CA LEU A 62 -5.64 -5.14 5.57
C LEU A 62 -4.27 -5.59 5.06
N CYS A 63 -3.31 -5.74 5.97
CA CYS A 63 -2.04 -6.36 5.66
C CYS A 63 -2.06 -7.82 6.11
N THR A 64 -1.72 -8.74 5.20
CA THR A 64 -1.55 -10.16 5.51
C THR A 64 -0.11 -10.58 5.22
N TYR A 65 0.48 -11.32 6.15
CA TYR A 65 1.85 -11.84 6.06
C TYR A 65 1.84 -13.26 5.49
N GLN A 66 2.76 -13.56 4.57
CA GLN A 66 3.09 -14.92 4.12
C GLN A 66 4.45 -15.39 4.66
#